data_AF-N1UIP8-F1
#
_entry.id   AF-N1UIP8-F1
#
_cell.length_a   1.000
_cell.length_b   1.000
_cell.length_c   1.000
_cell.angle_alpha   90.00
_cell.angle_beta   90.00
_cell.angle_gamma   90.00
#
_symmetry.space_group_name_H-M   'P 1'
#
loop_
_entity.id
_entity.type
_entity.pdbx_description
1 polymer ?
#
loop_
_entity_poly.entity_id
_entity_poly.type
_entity_poly.pdbx_seq_one_letter_code
_entity_poly.pdbx_strand_id
1 'polypeptide(L)' 'MNWIIVAPATVRSVWVCHDLETFQKRLKVLEAFMAQRDSPVLTESQVQALEKRN' A
#
# COMPACT_ATOMS: atom_id res chain seq x y z
N MET A 1 -8.88 18.22 -17.33
CA MET A 1 -7.89 17.52 -16.48
C MET A 1 -8.16 17.86 -15.02
N ASN A 2 -8.38 16.88 -14.15
CA ASN A 2 -8.45 17.13 -12.70
C ASN A 2 -7.12 16.74 -12.08
N TRP A 3 -6.36 17.72 -11.58
CA TRP A 3 -5.10 17.49 -10.89
C TRP A 3 -5.41 17.29 -9.40
N ILE A 4 -5.17 16.09 -8.88
CA ILE A 4 -5.32 15.78 -7.46
C ILE A 4 -3.92 15.72 -6.87
N ILE A 5 -3.54 16.74 -6.09
CA ILE A 5 -2.29 16.73 -5.33
C ILE A 5 -2.61 16.23 -3.92
N VAL A 6 -2.01 15.10 -3.56
CA VAL A 6 -2.20 14.50 -2.24
C VAL A 6 -0.99 14.80 -1.38
N ALA A 7 -1.20 15.50 -0.27
CA ALA A 7 -0.13 15.80 0.68
C ALA A 7 0.28 14.55 1.48
N PRO A 8 1.57 14.40 1.85
CA PRO A 8 2.02 13.23 2.62
C PRO A 8 1.34 13.11 3.99
N ALA A 9 0.94 14.23 4.59
CA ALA A 9 0.20 14.26 5.85
C ALA A 9 -1.21 13.66 5.73
N THR A 10 -1.89 13.87 4.60
CA THR A 10 -3.24 13.32 4.38
C THR A 10 -3.18 11.82 4.13
N VAL A 11 -2.19 11.35 3.37
CA VAL A 11 -1.93 9.90 3.20
C VAL A 11 -1.68 9.23 4.54
N ARG A 12 -0.87 9.84 5.40
CA ARG A 12 -0.62 9.32 6.76
C ARG A 12 -1.89 9.24 7.60
N SER A 13 -2.75 10.25 7.52
CA SER A 13 -4.02 10.28 8.24
C SER A 13 -4.95 9.16 7.80
N VAL A 14 -5.02 8.88 6.49
CA VAL A 14 -5.78 7.74 5.95
C VAL A 14 -5.22 6.42 6.47
N TRP A 15 -3.89 6.26 6.47
CA TRP A 15 -3.28 5.05 7.03
C TRP A 15 -3.61 4.86 8.49
N VAL A 16 -3.56 5.90 9.33
CA VAL A 16 -3.92 5.80 10.75
C VAL A 16 -5.40 5.43 10.92
N CYS A 17 -6.30 6.02 10.13
CA CYS A 17 -7.74 5.73 10.17
C CYS A 17 -8.06 4.25 9.87
N HIS A 18 -7.28 3.64 8.97
CA HIS A 18 -7.43 2.23 8.58
C HIS A 18 -6.54 1.26 9.38
N ASP A 19 -5.93 1.70 10.48
CA ASP A 19 -4.96 0.89 11.26
C ASP A 19 -3.75 0.40 10.41
N LEU A 20 -3.36 1.16 9.39
CA LEU A 20 -2.24 0.89 8.47
C LEU A 20 -1.00 1.72 8.81
N GLU A 21 -0.81 2.09 10.07
CA GLU A 21 0.22 3.03 10.50
C GLU A 21 1.65 2.52 10.24
N THR A 22 1.89 1.21 10.36
CA THR A 22 3.22 0.58 10.18
C THR A 22 3.31 -0.18 8.85
N PHE A 23 4.54 -0.39 8.38
CA PHE A 23 4.79 -1.16 7.15
C PHE A 23 4.33 -2.62 7.29
N GLN A 24 4.50 -3.25 8.46
CA GLN A 24 4.02 -4.61 8.73
C GLN A 24 2.49 -4.72 8.62
N LYS A 25 1.74 -3.76 9.19
CA LYS A 25 0.28 -3.74 9.06
C LYS A 25 -0.16 -3.57 7.59
N ARG A 26 0.55 -2.73 6.83
CA ARG A 26 0.33 -2.57 5.37
C ARG A 26 0.60 -3.84 4.59
N LEU A 27 1.68 -4.56 4.92
CA LEU A 27 2.02 -5.81 4.26
C LEU A 27 0.96 -6.89 4.51
N LYS A 28 0.49 -7.04 5.76
CA LYS A 28 -0.57 -7.99 6.09
C LYS A 28 -1.88 -7.73 5.32
N VAL A 29 -2.26 -6.47 5.16
CA VAL A 29 -3.43 -6.09 4.35
C VAL A 29 -3.18 -6.34 2.87
N LEU A 30 -1.96 -6.12 2.39
CA LEU A 30 -1.56 -6.42 1.03
C LEU A 30 -1.63 -7.92 0.73
N GLU A 31 -1.16 -8.77 1.63
CA GLU A 31 -1.24 -10.23 1.53
C GLU A 31 -2.70 -10.71 1.54
N ALA A 32 -3.52 -10.18 2.45
CA ALA A 32 -4.95 -10.48 2.48
C ALA A 32 -5.65 -10.02 1.19
N PHE A 33 -5.25 -8.86 0.65
CA PHE A 33 -5.77 -8.35 -0.61
C PHE A 33 -5.37 -9.26 -1.79
N MET A 34 -4.12 -9.76 -1.80
CA MET A 34 -3.60 -10.67 -2.82
C MET A 34 -4.22 -12.06 -2.79
N ALA A 35 -4.63 -12.52 -1.61
CA ALA A 35 -5.39 -13.75 -1.46
C ALA A 35 -6.81 -13.65 -2.03
N GLN A 36 -7.31 -12.44 -2.33
CA GLN A 36 -8.60 -12.27 -3.00
C GLN A 36 -8.49 -12.62 -4.49
N ARG A 37 -9.55 -13.25 -5.01
CA ARG A 37 -9.59 -13.84 -6.36
C ARG A 37 -9.34 -12.85 -7.52
N ASP A 38 -9.58 -11.57 -7.26
CA ASP A 38 -9.46 -10.46 -8.23
C ASP A 38 -8.21 -9.59 -8.00
N SER A 39 -7.25 -10.05 -7.20
CA SER A 39 -6.06 -9.25 -6.97
C SER A 39 -5.20 -9.12 -8.24
N PRO A 40 -4.73 -7.92 -8.58
CA PRO A 40 -3.69 -7.76 -9.59
C PRO A 40 -2.42 -8.51 -9.15
N VAL A 41 -1.78 -9.14 -10.13
CA VAL A 41 -0.44 -9.72 -9.97
C VAL A 41 0.56 -8.58 -9.83
N LEU A 42 1.40 -8.61 -8.79
CA LEU A 42 2.49 -7.65 -8.63
C LEU A 42 3.47 -7.78 -9.79
N THR A 43 3.90 -6.67 -10.37
CA THR A 43 5.00 -6.67 -11.34
C THR A 43 6.34 -6.82 -10.62
N GLU A 44 7.35 -7.32 -11.33
CA GLU A 44 8.70 -7.55 -10.77
C GLU A 44 9.27 -6.28 -10.12
N SER A 45 9.05 -5.11 -10.73
CA SER A 45 9.47 -3.82 -10.17
C SER A 45 8.75 -3.47 -8.85
N GLN A 46 7.51 -3.90 -8.66
CA GLN A 46 6.79 -3.71 -7.39
C GLN A 46 7.31 -4.66 -6.31
N VAL A 47 7.63 -5.90 -6.67
CA VAL A 47 8.26 -6.88 -5.74
C VAL A 47 9.61 -6.34 -5.27
N GLN A 48 10.45 -5.85 -6.18
CA GLN A 48 11.74 -5.25 -5.81
C GLN A 48 11.60 -4.03 -4.89
N ALA A 49 10.55 -3.22 -5.06
CA ALA A 49 10.28 -2.08 -4.19
C ALA A 49 9.86 -2.51 -2.77
N LEU A 50 9.20 -3.67 -2.63
CA LEU A 50 8.88 -4.26 -1.33
C LEU A 50 10.14 -4.79 -0.65
N GLU A 51 11.03 -5.47 -1.39
CA GLU A 51 12.28 -6.02 -0.85
C GLU A 51 13.28 -4.93 -0.42
N LYS A 52 13.36 -3.82 -1.16
CA LYS A 52 14.29 -2.71 -0.88
C LYS A 52 13.93 -1.90 0.37
N ARG A 53 12.71 -2.07 0.89
CA ARG A 53 12.22 -1.34 2.07
C ARG A 53 12.43 -2.11 3.38
N ASN A 54 13.00 -3.31 3.31
CA ASN A 54 13.41 -4.11 4.46
C ASN A 54 14.77 -3.66 5.01
#